data_AF-A0A966IG44-F1
#
_entry.id   AF-A0A966IG44-F1
#
_cell.length_a   1.000
_cell.length_b   1.000
_cell.length_c   1.000
_cell.angle_alpha   90.00
_cell.angle_beta   90.00
_cell.angle_gamma   90.00
#
_symmetry.space_group_name_H-M   'P 1'
#
loop_
_entity.id
_entity.type
_entity.pdbx_description
1 polymer ?
#
loop_
_entity_poly.entity_id
_entity_poly.type
_entity_poly.pdbx_seq_one_letter_code
_entity_poly.pdbx_strand_id
1 'polypeptide(L)'
;MVWLRIAIFSALARKGGLLIMVLSTAISVAILLGVFKIRDDTKTSFSNAISGVDLVVGAKGSPTELILYSVFHIGRATNTIAASYEKSLMAIKPVAWVVPVQLGDSFRGYPVVGTSV
;
A
#
# COMPACT_ATOMS: atom_id res chain seq x y z
N MET A 1 3.66 -48.42 -1.66
CA MET A 1 4.34 -48.06 -2.94
C MET A 1 3.56 -48.44 -4.19
N VAL A 2 2.99 -49.65 -4.28
CA VAL A 2 2.24 -50.12 -5.48
C VAL A 2 1.10 -49.18 -5.88
N TRP A 3 0.28 -48.75 -4.93
CA TRP A 3 -0.86 -47.84 -5.17
C TRP A 3 -0.47 -46.48 -5.77
N LEU A 4 0.64 -45.90 -5.30
CA LEU A 4 1.14 -44.61 -5.82
C LEU A 4 1.63 -44.75 -7.28
N ARG A 5 2.29 -45.88 -7.59
CA ARG A 5 2.72 -46.19 -8.96
C ARG A 5 1.53 -46.31 -9.90
N ILE A 6 0.49 -47.05 -9.51
CA ILE A 6 -0.72 -47.22 -10.32
C ILE A 6 -1.43 -45.87 -10.51
N ALA A 7 -1.52 -45.03 -9.47
CA ALA A 7 -2.11 -43.70 -9.57
C ALA A 7 -1.36 -42.79 -10.55
N ILE A 8 -0.02 -42.77 -10.51
CA ILE A 8 0.81 -41.96 -11.42
C ILE A 8 0.68 -42.43 -12.86
N PHE A 9 0.73 -43.75 -13.11
CA PHE A 9 0.54 -44.29 -14.46
C PHE A 9 -0.86 -44.00 -15.01
N SER A 10 -1.90 -44.09 -14.17
CA SER A 10 -3.27 -43.75 -14.55
C SER A 10 -3.45 -42.25 -14.83
N ALA A 11 -2.79 -41.38 -14.07
CA ALA A 11 -2.78 -39.93 -14.26
C ALA A 11 -2.10 -39.55 -15.59
N LEU A 12 -0.95 -40.16 -15.90
CA LEU A 12 -0.21 -39.94 -17.14
C LEU A 12 -0.90 -40.52 -18.39
N ALA A 13 -1.78 -41.50 -18.23
CA ALA A 13 -2.59 -42.02 -19.33
C ALA A 13 -3.71 -41.04 -19.76
N ARG A 14 -4.15 -40.13 -18.87
CA ARG A 14 -5.20 -39.13 -19.10
C ARG A 14 -4.66 -37.70 -19.14
N LYS A 15 -3.64 -37.47 -19.98
CA LYS A 15 -2.86 -36.21 -20.02
C LYS A 15 -3.73 -34.95 -20.19
N GLY A 16 -4.74 -34.98 -21.07
CA GLY A 16 -5.58 -33.80 -21.33
C GLY A 16 -6.42 -33.37 -20.12
N GLY A 17 -7.15 -34.31 -19.51
CA GLY A 17 -7.96 -34.01 -18.32
C GLY A 17 -7.11 -33.63 -17.11
N LEU A 18 -5.96 -34.29 -16.93
CA LEU A 18 -5.01 -33.94 -15.88
C LEU A 18 -4.47 -32.52 -16.04
N LEU A 19 -4.13 -32.12 -17.27
CA LEU A 19 -3.57 -30.80 -17.57
C LEU A 19 -4.57 -29.68 -17.25
N ILE A 20 -5.85 -29.85 -17.64
CA ILE A 20 -6.91 -28.88 -17.31
C ILE A 20 -7.12 -28.79 -15.80
N MET A 21 -7.14 -29.93 -15.09
CA MET A 21 -7.31 -29.97 -13.65
C MET A 21 -6.15 -29.27 -12.91
N VAL A 22 -4.91 -29.54 -13.32
CA VAL A 22 -3.71 -28.92 -12.76
C VAL A 22 -3.70 -27.42 -13.05
N LEU A 23 -4.00 -26.98 -14.28
CA LEU A 23 -4.05 -25.57 -14.63
C LEU A 23 -5.14 -24.83 -13.84
N SER A 24 -6.34 -25.40 -13.75
CA SER A 24 -7.44 -24.80 -13.00
C SER A 24 -7.09 -24.64 -11.52
N THR A 25 -6.48 -25.68 -10.92
CA THR A 25 -6.03 -25.63 -9.52
C THR A 25 -4.89 -24.62 -9.34
N ALA A 26 -3.92 -24.59 -10.26
CA ALA A 26 -2.79 -23.67 -10.22
C ALA A 26 -3.25 -22.21 -10.32
N ILE A 27 -4.20 -21.89 -11.20
CA ILE A 27 -4.77 -20.55 -11.32
C ILE A 27 -5.49 -20.15 -10.02
N SER A 28 -6.31 -21.05 -9.46
CA SER A 28 -7.03 -20.80 -8.21
C SER A 28 -6.06 -20.47 -7.05
N VAL A 29 -5.02 -21.29 -6.89
CA VAL A 29 -3.99 -21.08 -5.85
C VAL A 29 -3.17 -19.83 -6.13
N ALA A 30 -2.81 -19.55 -7.39
CA ALA A 30 -2.04 -18.37 -7.76
C ALA A 30 -2.80 -17.07 -7.45
N ILE A 31 -4.11 -17.02 -7.71
CA ILE A 31 -4.94 -15.86 -7.37
C ILE A 31 -4.95 -15.65 -5.85
N LEU A 32 -5.19 -16.73 -5.10
CA LEU A 32 -5.25 -16.66 -3.64
C LEU A 32 -3.92 -16.16 -3.06
N LEU A 33 -2.80 -16.76 -3.47
CA LEU A 33 -1.47 -16.33 -3.04
C LEU A 33 -1.14 -14.90 -3.50
N GLY A 34 -1.54 -14.52 -4.71
CA GLY A 34 -1.37 -13.17 -5.24
C GLY A 34 -2.07 -12.13 -4.36
N VAL A 35 -3.32 -12.37 -3.96
CA VAL A 35 -4.06 -11.47 -3.05
C VAL A 35 -3.36 -11.36 -1.71
N PHE A 36 -2.91 -12.47 -1.12
CA PHE A 36 -2.18 -12.44 0.15
C PHE A 36 -0.87 -11.68 0.05
N LYS A 37 -0.12 -11.89 -1.04
CA LYS A 37 1.16 -11.22 -1.26
C LYS A 37 1.00 -9.72 -1.48
N ILE A 38 0.06 -9.30 -2.33
CA ILE A 38 -0.26 -7.89 -2.56
C ILE A 38 -0.65 -7.21 -1.25
N ARG A 39 -1.48 -7.87 -0.42
CA ARG A 39 -1.89 -7.33 0.88
C ARG A 39 -0.70 -7.11 1.82
N ASP A 40 0.19 -8.08 1.91
CA ASP A 40 1.36 -8.03 2.78
C ASP A 40 2.38 -6.98 2.31
N ASP A 41 2.64 -6.94 1.00
CA ASP A 41 3.53 -5.95 0.38
C ASP A 41 2.98 -4.53 0.55
N THR A 42 1.66 -4.37 0.41
CA THR A 42 0.99 -3.09 0.65
C THR A 42 1.21 -2.65 2.10
N LYS A 43 0.93 -3.51 3.09
CA LYS A 43 1.12 -3.20 4.52
C LYS A 43 2.57 -2.84 4.85
N THR A 44 3.52 -3.58 4.29
CA THR A 44 4.95 -3.33 4.48
C THR A 44 5.37 -2.00 3.84
N SER A 45 4.89 -1.71 2.63
CA SER A 45 5.13 -0.43 1.95
C SER A 45 4.56 0.76 2.74
N PHE A 46 3.39 0.60 3.35
CA PHE A 46 2.81 1.60 4.26
C PHE A 46 3.70 1.87 5.47
N SER A 47 4.24 0.81 6.10
CA SER A 47 5.12 0.96 7.26
C SER A 47 6.46 1.62 6.91
N ASN A 48 7.00 1.33 5.72
CA ASN A 48 8.30 1.87 5.31
C ASN A 48 8.21 3.33 4.87
N ALA A 49 7.13 3.74 4.22
CA ALA A 49 6.95 5.12 3.74
C ALA A 49 6.79 6.16 4.87
N ILE A 50 6.38 5.74 6.06
CA ILE A 50 6.14 6.60 7.23
C ILE A 50 7.21 6.34 8.32
N SER A 51 8.32 5.68 7.96
CA SER A 51 9.39 5.40 8.92
C SER A 51 10.03 6.71 9.41
N GLY A 52 10.02 6.92 10.73
CA GLY A 52 10.55 8.13 11.36
C GLY A 52 9.55 9.28 11.54
N VAL A 53 8.26 9.09 11.20
CA VAL A 53 7.19 10.06 11.45
C VAL A 53 6.26 9.53 12.55
N ASP A 54 6.21 10.21 13.68
CA ASP A 54 5.37 9.81 14.81
C ASP A 54 3.91 10.26 14.67
N LEU A 55 3.68 11.40 13.99
CA LEU A 55 2.36 12.02 13.89
C LEU A 55 2.16 12.77 12.58
N VAL A 56 1.04 12.52 11.92
CA VAL A 56 0.54 13.32 10.78
C VAL A 56 -0.59 14.22 11.27
N VAL A 57 -0.43 15.53 11.08
CA VAL A 57 -1.42 16.54 11.47
C VAL A 57 -2.06 17.15 10.23
N GLY A 58 -3.38 17.22 10.20
CA GLY A 58 -4.14 17.78 9.08
C GLY A 58 -5.49 18.33 9.53
N ALA A 59 -6.25 18.86 8.59
CA ALA A 59 -7.57 19.41 8.90
C ALA A 59 -8.55 18.31 9.36
N LYS A 60 -9.62 18.72 10.04
CA LYS A 60 -10.66 17.82 10.51
C LYS A 60 -11.26 17.02 9.34
N GLY A 61 -11.21 15.70 9.43
CA GLY A 61 -11.63 14.78 8.37
C GLY A 61 -11.34 13.33 8.72
N SER A 62 -11.26 12.47 7.70
CA SER A 62 -10.90 11.06 7.86
C SER A 62 -9.37 10.91 8.03
N PRO A 63 -8.88 10.30 9.13
CA PRO A 63 -7.45 10.04 9.32
C PRO A 63 -6.84 9.19 8.20
N THR A 64 -7.62 8.24 7.66
CA THR A 64 -7.17 7.39 6.55
C THR A 64 -6.99 8.18 5.27
N GLU A 65 -7.92 9.10 4.95
CA GLU A 65 -7.78 9.97 3.78
C GLU A 65 -6.59 10.90 3.92
N LEU A 66 -6.36 11.45 5.11
CA LEU A 66 -5.21 12.31 5.39
C LEU A 66 -3.89 11.58 5.10
N ILE A 67 -3.72 10.35 5.59
CA ILE A 67 -2.51 9.55 5.36
C ILE A 67 -2.38 9.17 3.88
N LEU A 68 -3.45 8.66 3.26
CA LEU A 68 -3.45 8.25 1.85
C LEU A 68 -3.12 9.43 0.93
N TYR A 69 -3.68 10.62 1.21
CA TYR A 69 -3.45 11.81 0.41
C TYR A 69 -2.05 12.40 0.64
N SER A 70 -1.62 12.55 1.89
CA SER A 70 -0.34 13.21 2.22
C SER A 70 0.90 12.37 1.91
N VAL A 71 0.85 11.06 2.16
CA VAL A 71 2.02 10.17 1.99
C VAL A 71 1.97 9.47 0.63
N PHE A 72 0.80 8.97 0.24
CA PHE A 72 0.66 8.12 -0.96
C PHE A 72 0.11 8.87 -2.17
N HIS A 73 -0.32 10.12 -2.02
CA HIS A 73 -0.95 10.89 -3.09
C HIS A 73 -2.20 10.21 -3.67
N ILE A 74 -2.88 9.38 -2.87
CA ILE A 74 -4.07 8.62 -3.27
C ILE A 74 -5.32 9.25 -2.64
N GLY A 75 -6.37 9.38 -3.44
CA GLY A 75 -7.69 9.77 -2.95
C GLY A 75 -7.99 11.25 -3.17
N ARG A 76 -8.87 11.80 -2.32
CA ARG A 76 -9.35 13.18 -2.44
C ARG A 76 -8.48 14.11 -1.59
N ALA A 77 -8.31 15.34 -2.09
CA ALA A 77 -7.63 16.37 -1.33
C ALA A 77 -8.32 16.58 0.03
N THR A 78 -7.54 16.44 1.10
CA THR A 78 -7.98 16.83 2.44
C THR A 78 -7.91 18.35 2.57
N ASN A 79 -8.76 18.92 3.41
CA ASN A 79 -8.70 20.35 3.71
C ASN A 79 -7.29 20.74 4.22
N THR A 80 -6.81 21.90 3.80
CA THR A 80 -5.51 22.43 4.22
C THR A 80 -5.63 23.10 5.60
N ILE A 81 -4.55 23.08 6.38
CA ILE A 81 -4.43 23.83 7.64
C ILE A 81 -3.67 25.14 7.41
N ALA A 82 -3.90 26.13 8.27
CA ALA A 82 -3.17 27.39 8.18
C ALA A 82 -1.67 27.19 8.47
N ALA A 83 -0.80 27.86 7.72
CA ALA A 83 0.65 27.78 7.90
C ALA A 83 1.13 28.21 9.31
N SER A 84 0.33 28.99 10.05
CA SER A 84 0.62 29.37 11.44
C SER A 84 0.68 28.18 12.42
N TYR A 85 0.08 27.03 12.06
CA TYR A 85 0.14 25.82 12.89
C TYR A 85 1.54 25.23 12.98
N GLU A 86 2.37 25.39 11.95
CA GLU A 86 3.75 24.89 11.95
C GLU A 86 4.55 25.43 13.15
N LYS A 87 4.55 26.75 13.32
CA LYS A 87 5.22 27.42 14.46
C LYS A 87 4.64 26.99 15.80
N SER A 88 3.33 26.78 15.85
CA SER A 88 2.63 26.34 17.06
C SER A 88 3.02 24.91 17.45
N LEU A 89 3.21 24.03 16.47
CA LEU A 89 3.65 22.64 16.68
C LEU A 89 5.13 22.58 17.07
N MET A 90 5.99 23.38 16.45
CA MET A 90 7.41 23.49 16.83
C MET A 90 7.61 24.04 18.26
N ALA A 91 6.65 24.79 18.81
CA ALA A 91 6.70 25.29 20.18
C ALA A 91 6.43 24.20 21.24
N ILE A 92 5.96 23.02 20.84
CA ILE A 92 5.65 21.90 21.73
C ILE A 92 6.95 21.17 22.09
N LYS A 93 7.34 21.18 23.38
CA LYS A 93 8.62 20.59 23.88
C LYS A 93 9.01 19.21 23.32
N PRO A 94 8.12 18.20 23.24
CA PRO A 94 8.47 16.89 22.71
C PRO A 94 8.63 16.81 21.18
N VAL A 95 8.35 17.87 20.42
CA VAL A 95 8.42 17.86 18.95
C VAL A 95 9.85 18.16 18.50
N ALA A 96 10.51 17.17 17.88
CA ALA A 96 11.88 17.32 17.40
C ALA A 96 11.98 18.13 16.09
N TRP A 97 11.03 17.92 15.18
CA TRP A 97 10.98 18.59 13.88
C TRP A 97 9.55 18.58 13.32
N VAL A 98 9.25 19.51 12.43
CA VAL A 98 7.98 19.61 11.70
C VAL A 98 8.29 19.93 10.26
N VAL A 99 7.69 19.21 9.33
CA VAL A 99 7.78 19.49 7.88
C VAL A 99 6.37 19.83 7.39
N PRO A 100 6.10 21.08 6.99
CA PRO A 100 4.83 21.42 6.36
C PRO A 100 4.79 20.79 4.97
N VAL A 101 3.66 20.16 4.62
CA VAL A 101 3.46 19.57 3.30
C VAL A 101 2.21 20.17 2.68
N GLN A 102 2.36 20.75 1.48
CA GLN A 102 1.27 21.26 0.67
C GLN A 102 1.18 20.48 -0.63
N LEU A 103 0.00 19.92 -0.90
CA LEU A 103 -0.29 19.14 -2.11
C LEU A 103 -1.43 19.80 -2.87
N GLY A 104 -1.56 19.48 -4.16
CA GLY A 104 -2.73 19.85 -4.96
C GLY A 104 -2.43 20.57 -6.27
N ASP A 105 -1.16 20.90 -6.54
CA ASP A 105 -0.74 21.43 -7.83
C ASP A 105 -0.01 20.35 -8.66
N SER A 106 0.12 20.57 -9.95
CA SER A 106 0.82 19.67 -10.87
C SER A 106 1.57 20.47 -11.92
N PHE A 107 2.83 20.12 -12.14
CA PHE A 107 3.66 20.76 -13.15
C PHE A 107 4.06 19.75 -14.21
N ARG A 108 3.70 20.02 -15.47
CA ARG A 108 3.98 19.13 -16.61
C ARG A 108 3.52 17.67 -16.42
N GLY A 109 2.41 17.47 -15.72
CA GLY A 109 1.86 16.15 -15.43
C GLY A 109 2.50 15.43 -14.24
N TYR A 110 3.44 16.05 -13.52
CA TYR A 110 3.98 15.55 -12.27
C TYR A 110 3.33 16.27 -11.08
N PRO A 111 2.91 15.54 -10.02
CA PRO A 111 2.40 16.18 -8.82
C PRO A 111 3.50 17.01 -8.16
N VAL A 112 3.15 18.22 -7.75
CA VAL A 112 4.06 19.13 -7.05
C VAL A 112 3.75 19.06 -5.56
N VAL A 113 4.79 18.88 -4.77
CA VAL A 113 4.73 18.92 -3.30
C VAL A 113 5.48 20.16 -2.83
N GLY A 114 4.77 21.07 -2.18
CA GLY A 114 5.35 22.20 -1.47
C GLY A 114 5.80 21.78 -0.08
N THR A 115 7.01 22.18 0.30
CA THR A 115 7.58 22.03 1.64
C THR A 115 8.11 23.39 2.12
N SER A 116 8.66 23.44 3.33
CA SER A 116 9.34 24.62 3.88
C SER A 116 10.44 25.16 2.95
N VAL A 117 10.71 26.46 3.05
CA VAL A 117 11.88 27.15 2.46
C VAL A 117 12.99 27.23 3.50
#